data_AF-F2N9G5-F1
#
_entry.id   AF-F2N9G5-F1
#
_cell.length_a   1.000
_cell.length_b   1.000
_cell.length_c   1.000
_cell.angle_alpha   90.00
_cell.angle_beta   90.00
_cell.angle_gamma   90.00
#
_symmetry.space_group_name_H-M   'P 1'
#
loop_
_entity.id
_entity.type
_entity.pdbx_description
1 polymer ?
#
loop_
_entity_poly.entity_id
_entity_poly.type
_entity_poly.pdbx_seq_one_letter_code
_entity_poly.pdbx_strand_id
1 'polypeptide(L)'
;MSEPPLTDDRHVIALDDPRYPKGVAALPAAPKRLWVLGDPQELAGPCLAIIGARRATPYGIACAELAARVAAESGVTVVSGAARGCDRAAGAAALEAGGRHIAVLGCGADVVYPKSSARLLRDTIEGAGAVVSLDPWGTPPRRYAFPRRNRVIAALSRAVFVSEAGMPSGTFSTAEAASELGRELLAAPGSIFSPPSRGANYLICCGACCIADEEALEMALSRIFGVLRRGEQRAPERPCDDAVQDRAMRALVASPLRLEELAALLELDVLSCTRFVSTLQIDGLVEQLFDGRYAPTKNYLGARTRFGHNGGDSSDKGAAQHDS
;
A
#
# COMPACT_ATOMS: atom_id res chain seq x y z
N MET A 1 -6.23 21.26 -23.93
CA MET A 1 -6.96 21.96 -22.85
C MET A 1 -6.04 21.99 -21.65
N SER A 2 -5.63 23.17 -21.19
CA SER A 2 -4.86 23.33 -19.95
C SER A 2 -5.73 22.93 -18.77
N GLU A 3 -5.30 21.96 -17.97
CA GLU A 3 -5.98 21.57 -16.73
C GLU A 3 -6.10 22.80 -15.79
N PRO A 4 -7.21 22.95 -15.05
CA PRO A 4 -7.40 24.06 -14.14
C PRO A 4 -6.31 24.06 -13.05
N PRO A 5 -5.89 25.24 -12.56
CA PRO A 5 -4.90 25.33 -11.48
C PRO A 5 -5.41 24.60 -10.23
N LEU A 6 -4.50 23.89 -9.55
CA LEU A 6 -4.74 23.40 -8.20
C LEU A 6 -5.07 24.62 -7.30
N THR A 7 -6.08 24.49 -6.44
CA THR A 7 -6.74 25.52 -5.62
C THR A 7 -5.82 26.58 -4.96
N ASP A 8 -6.39 27.72 -4.55
CA ASP A 8 -5.69 28.83 -3.84
C ASP A 8 -5.29 28.50 -2.38
N ASP A 9 -5.44 27.26 -1.92
CA ASP A 9 -5.18 26.84 -0.54
C ASP A 9 -3.68 26.63 -0.25
N ARG A 10 -2.91 27.72 -0.40
CA ARG A 10 -1.45 27.75 -0.30
C ARG A 10 -1.01 28.23 1.07
N HIS A 11 -0.24 27.40 1.77
CA HIS A 11 0.34 27.69 3.09
C HIS A 11 1.86 27.66 3.04
N VAL A 12 2.48 28.57 3.80
CA VAL A 12 3.92 28.52 4.08
C VAL A 12 4.07 28.41 5.59
N ILE A 13 4.46 27.23 6.06
CA ILE A 13 4.57 26.92 7.48
C ILE A 13 6.04 27.08 7.88
N ALA A 14 6.33 28.05 8.74
CA ALA A 14 7.67 28.26 9.28
C ALA A 14 7.96 27.27 10.42
N LEU A 15 9.24 27.02 10.70
CA LEU A 15 9.67 26.04 11.73
C LEU A 15 9.12 26.33 13.14
N ASP A 16 8.84 27.61 13.45
CA ASP A 16 8.26 28.09 14.70
C ASP A 16 6.72 28.14 14.70
N ASP A 17 6.07 27.85 13.57
CA ASP A 17 4.61 27.78 13.46
C ASP A 17 4.10 26.53 14.22
N PRO A 18 3.06 26.65 15.07
CA PRO A 18 2.48 25.50 15.78
C PRO A 18 2.01 24.35 14.89
N ARG A 19 1.69 24.63 13.61
CA ARG A 19 1.29 23.62 12.61
C ARG A 19 2.49 22.88 12.01
N TYR A 20 3.71 23.30 12.30
CA TYR A 20 4.90 22.63 11.79
C TYR A 20 5.04 21.23 12.43
N PRO A 21 5.14 20.16 11.61
CA PRO A 21 5.14 18.80 12.12
C PRO A 21 6.37 18.51 12.99
N LYS A 22 6.13 18.15 14.25
CA LYS A 22 7.19 17.89 15.25
C LYS A 22 8.22 16.85 14.78
N GLY A 23 7.77 15.82 14.06
CA GLY A 23 8.67 14.80 13.51
C GLY A 23 9.67 15.37 12.51
N VAL A 24 9.25 16.32 11.66
CA VAL A 24 10.11 17.01 10.71
C VAL A 24 11.02 18.02 11.40
N ALA A 25 10.54 18.68 12.46
CA ALA A 25 11.33 19.62 13.26
C ALA A 25 12.50 18.92 13.98
N ALA A 26 12.36 17.63 14.29
CA ALA A 26 13.40 16.82 14.93
C ALA A 26 14.52 16.35 13.98
N LEU A 27 14.41 16.62 12.68
CA LEU A 27 15.48 16.28 11.73
C LEU A 27 16.74 17.11 12.02
N PRO A 28 17.95 16.52 11.94
CA PRO A 28 19.21 17.26 12.11
C PRO A 28 19.37 18.45 11.16
N ALA A 29 18.77 18.37 9.98
CA ALA A 29 18.71 19.43 8.98
C ALA A 29 17.24 19.79 8.66
N ALA A 30 16.45 20.09 9.69
CA ALA A 30 15.04 20.46 9.53
C ALA A 30 14.87 21.65 8.57
N PRO A 31 13.96 21.57 7.58
CA PRO A 31 13.73 22.66 6.64
C PRO A 31 13.09 23.85 7.36
N LYS A 32 13.62 25.05 7.15
CA LYS A 32 13.13 26.27 7.82
C LYS A 32 11.65 26.60 7.51
N ARG A 33 11.15 26.12 6.37
CA ARG A 33 9.80 26.32 5.87
C ARG A 33 9.31 25.08 5.15
N LEU A 34 8.02 24.82 5.23
CA LEU A 34 7.29 23.88 4.39
C LEU A 34 6.28 24.64 3.54
N TRP A 35 6.22 24.33 2.26
CA TRP A 35 5.21 24.82 1.33
C TRP A 35 4.13 23.76 1.22
N VAL A 36 2.92 24.09 1.63
CA VAL A 36 1.82 23.13 1.77
C VAL A 36 0.64 23.61 0.96
N LEU A 37 0.10 22.73 0.13
CA LEU A 37 -1.10 22.95 -0.66
C LEU A 37 -2.18 21.99 -0.17
N GLY A 38 -3.38 22.48 0.16
CA GLY A 38 -4.41 21.71 0.88
C GLY A 38 -4.31 21.89 2.40
N ASP A 39 -4.79 20.92 3.18
CA ASP A 39 -5.00 21.08 4.62
C ASP A 39 -3.70 20.88 5.44
N PRO A 40 -3.11 21.94 6.02
CA PRO A 40 -1.89 21.81 6.82
C PRO A 40 -2.11 21.12 8.17
N GLN A 41 -3.34 21.02 8.67
CA GLN A 41 -3.64 20.34 9.94
C GLN A 41 -3.36 18.84 9.85
N GLU A 42 -3.45 18.28 8.64
CA GLU A 42 -3.23 16.86 8.37
C GLU A 42 -1.80 16.41 8.72
N LEU A 43 -0.83 17.34 8.71
CA LEU A 43 0.57 17.05 9.02
C LEU A 43 0.82 16.70 10.51
N ALA A 44 -0.14 16.98 11.39
CA ALA A 44 -0.04 16.70 12.82
C ALA A 44 -0.58 15.32 13.21
N GLY A 45 -1.34 14.67 12.33
CA GLY A 45 -2.04 13.41 12.61
C GLY A 45 -1.16 12.15 12.58
N PRO A 46 -1.70 10.99 12.98
CA PRO A 46 -1.02 9.71 12.85
C PRO A 46 -0.81 9.36 11.37
N CYS A 47 0.45 9.19 10.98
CA CYS A 47 0.83 8.95 9.59
C CYS A 47 1.58 7.62 9.41
N LEU A 48 1.20 6.86 8.38
CA LEU A 48 1.94 5.71 7.84
C LEU A 48 2.52 6.09 6.49
N ALA A 49 3.84 6.01 6.34
CA ALA A 49 4.45 6.18 5.02
C ALA A 49 4.32 4.87 4.25
N ILE A 50 3.88 4.92 3.00
CA ILE A 50 3.86 3.76 2.10
C ILE A 50 4.77 4.07 0.92
N ILE A 51 5.79 3.23 0.74
CA ILE A 51 6.82 3.40 -0.29
C ILE A 51 7.07 2.09 -1.04
N GLY A 52 7.56 2.19 -2.27
CA GLY A 52 7.98 1.00 -3.01
C GLY A 52 8.58 1.31 -4.38
N ALA A 53 8.59 0.27 -5.22
CA ALA A 53 9.19 0.33 -6.53
C ALA A 53 8.43 1.27 -7.48
N ARG A 54 9.17 2.08 -8.24
CA ARG A 54 8.58 2.94 -9.29
C ARG A 54 8.07 2.16 -10.50
N ARG A 55 8.64 0.97 -10.72
CA ARG A 55 8.22 -0.06 -11.68
C ARG A 55 7.77 -1.28 -10.90
N ALA A 56 6.74 -1.10 -10.08
CA ALA A 56 6.20 -2.16 -9.25
C ALA A 56 5.54 -3.25 -10.09
N THR A 57 5.63 -4.48 -9.62
CA THR A 57 4.85 -5.60 -10.12
C THR A 57 3.39 -5.48 -9.66
N PRO A 58 2.44 -6.25 -10.24
CA PRO A 58 1.08 -6.31 -9.72
C PRO A 58 1.03 -6.66 -8.22
N TYR A 59 1.94 -7.52 -7.75
CA TYR A 59 2.11 -7.84 -6.33
C TYR A 59 2.46 -6.60 -5.51
N GLY A 60 3.50 -5.84 -5.92
CA GLY A 60 3.92 -4.63 -5.21
C GLY A 60 2.84 -3.54 -5.19
N ILE A 61 2.04 -3.43 -6.25
CA ILE A 61 0.86 -2.54 -6.30
C ILE A 61 -0.21 -3.02 -5.31
N ALA A 62 -0.58 -4.31 -5.33
CA ALA A 62 -1.57 -4.88 -4.44
C ALA A 62 -1.18 -4.72 -2.96
N CYS A 63 0.09 -4.93 -2.60
CA CYS A 63 0.58 -4.69 -1.25
C CYS A 63 0.48 -3.23 -0.83
N ALA A 64 0.76 -2.27 -1.73
CA ALA A 64 0.65 -0.85 -1.45
C ALA A 64 -0.82 -0.44 -1.22
N GLU A 65 -1.74 -0.97 -2.02
CA GLU A 65 -3.17 -0.69 -1.94
C GLU A 65 -3.81 -1.32 -0.69
N LEU A 66 -3.43 -2.56 -0.36
CA LEU A 66 -3.83 -3.22 0.88
C LEU A 66 -3.39 -2.39 2.08
N ALA A 67 -2.12 -1.97 2.12
CA ALA A 67 -1.62 -1.20 3.25
C ALA A 67 -2.28 0.17 3.38
N ALA A 68 -2.56 0.82 2.25
CA ALA A 68 -3.25 2.11 2.24
C ALA A 68 -4.70 2.01 2.70
N ARG A 69 -5.42 0.96 2.27
CA ARG A 69 -6.80 0.68 2.71
C ARG A 69 -6.84 0.42 4.22
N VAL A 70 -5.99 -0.47 4.73
CA VAL A 70 -5.94 -0.80 6.18
C VAL A 70 -5.60 0.45 7.01
N ALA A 71 -4.67 1.28 6.53
CA ALA A 71 -4.34 2.54 7.19
C ALA A 71 -5.55 3.51 7.22
N ALA A 72 -6.19 3.73 6.07
CA ALA A 72 -7.37 4.58 5.95
C ALA A 72 -8.52 4.14 6.87
N GLU A 73 -8.85 2.85 6.86
CA GLU A 73 -9.90 2.26 7.71
C GLU A 73 -9.54 2.32 9.21
N SER A 74 -8.26 2.43 9.53
CA SER A 74 -7.75 2.64 10.90
C SER A 74 -7.66 4.12 11.29
N GLY A 75 -8.07 5.05 10.42
CA GLY A 75 -7.94 6.49 10.64
C GLY A 75 -6.48 6.98 10.64
N VAL A 76 -5.58 6.24 9.99
CA VAL A 76 -4.17 6.59 9.83
C VAL A 76 -3.94 7.15 8.43
N THR A 77 -3.33 8.32 8.37
CA THR A 77 -3.11 9.03 7.11
C THR A 77 -1.95 8.43 6.34
N VAL A 78 -2.14 8.23 5.04
CA VAL A 78 -1.11 7.67 4.17
C VAL A 78 -0.20 8.79 3.67
N VAL A 79 1.11 8.63 3.88
CA VAL A 79 2.14 9.54 3.35
C VAL A 79 2.89 8.85 2.22
N SER A 80 3.02 9.51 1.07
CA SER A 80 3.82 8.98 -0.05
C SER A 80 4.59 10.08 -0.77
N GLY A 81 5.47 9.68 -1.69
CA GLY A 81 6.18 10.61 -2.54
C GLY A 81 5.45 11.00 -3.84
N ALA A 82 4.22 10.52 -4.04
CA ALA A 82 3.46 10.60 -5.29
C ALA A 82 4.23 10.16 -6.55
N ALA A 83 5.27 9.33 -6.38
CA ALA A 83 6.01 8.76 -7.51
C ALA A 83 5.14 7.74 -8.27
N ARG A 84 5.65 7.23 -9.39
CA ARG A 84 5.01 6.09 -10.09
C ARG A 84 5.06 4.83 -9.22
N GLY A 85 4.24 3.84 -9.56
CA GLY A 85 4.25 2.53 -8.88
C GLY A 85 3.57 2.60 -7.53
N CYS A 86 4.19 2.00 -6.51
CA CYS A 86 3.61 1.83 -5.17
C CYS A 86 3.14 3.15 -4.54
N ASP A 87 3.93 4.23 -4.62
CA ASP A 87 3.55 5.53 -4.05
C ASP A 87 2.20 6.02 -4.59
N ARG A 88 2.00 5.99 -5.92
CA ARG A 88 0.75 6.43 -6.54
C ARG A 88 -0.42 5.51 -6.19
N ALA A 89 -0.18 4.19 -6.17
CA ALA A 89 -1.20 3.21 -5.83
C ALA A 89 -1.67 3.36 -4.37
N ALA A 90 -0.72 3.56 -3.45
CA ALA A 90 -1.02 3.79 -2.05
C ALA A 90 -1.86 5.06 -1.84
N GLY A 91 -1.45 6.18 -2.44
CA GLY A 91 -2.22 7.43 -2.32
C GLY A 91 -3.63 7.32 -2.90
N ALA A 92 -3.78 6.67 -4.05
CA ALA A 92 -5.08 6.46 -4.67
C ALA A 92 -5.99 5.55 -3.82
N ALA A 93 -5.46 4.41 -3.34
CA ALA A 93 -6.22 3.47 -2.52
C ALA A 93 -6.62 4.07 -1.16
N ALA A 94 -5.79 4.93 -0.56
CA ALA A 94 -6.13 5.64 0.67
C ALA A 94 -7.37 6.52 0.48
N LEU A 95 -7.41 7.28 -0.62
CA LEU A 95 -8.53 8.17 -0.96
C LEU A 95 -9.78 7.38 -1.35
N GLU A 96 -9.62 6.29 -2.12
CA GLU A 96 -10.72 5.40 -2.50
C GLU A 96 -11.39 4.74 -1.27
N ALA A 97 -10.62 4.45 -0.22
CA ALA A 97 -11.11 3.94 1.05
C ALA A 97 -11.71 5.04 1.97
N GLY A 98 -11.83 6.28 1.51
CA GLY A 98 -12.35 7.41 2.29
C GLY A 98 -11.36 7.95 3.34
N GLY A 99 -10.10 7.53 3.29
CA GLY A 99 -9.02 8.05 4.12
C GLY A 99 -8.40 9.33 3.57
N ARG A 100 -7.28 9.72 4.17
CA ARG A 100 -6.51 10.92 3.78
C ARG A 100 -5.14 10.56 3.25
N HIS A 101 -4.59 11.44 2.42
CA HIS A 101 -3.28 11.27 1.82
C HIS A 101 -2.44 12.55 1.96
N ILE A 102 -1.15 12.39 2.22
CA ILE A 102 -0.15 13.45 2.15
C ILE A 102 0.89 13.08 1.10
N ALA A 103 1.04 13.92 0.07
CA ALA A 103 2.07 13.78 -0.95
C ALA A 103 3.26 14.69 -0.66
N VAL A 104 4.46 14.14 -0.47
CA VAL A 104 5.68 14.95 -0.29
C VAL A 104 6.49 14.99 -1.60
N LEU A 105 6.64 16.17 -2.18
CA LEU A 105 7.24 16.37 -3.51
C LEU A 105 8.71 16.79 -3.46
N GLY A 106 9.47 16.39 -4.49
CA GLY A 106 10.87 16.82 -4.73
C GLY A 106 10.97 18.02 -5.67
N CYS A 107 9.93 18.86 -5.65
CA CYS A 107 9.69 20.07 -6.43
C CYS A 107 8.70 20.94 -5.65
N GLY A 108 8.42 22.16 -6.09
CA GLY A 108 7.39 23.01 -5.48
C GLY A 108 6.06 22.27 -5.35
N ALA A 109 5.30 22.53 -4.28
CA ALA A 109 4.04 21.83 -3.99
C ALA A 109 2.95 22.11 -5.05
N ASP A 110 3.08 23.19 -5.82
CA ASP A 110 2.24 23.55 -6.97
C ASP A 110 2.77 23.02 -8.32
N VAL A 111 3.86 22.23 -8.32
CA VAL A 111 4.45 21.65 -9.53
C VAL A 111 4.11 20.18 -9.64
N VAL A 112 3.27 19.83 -10.62
CA VAL A 112 2.87 18.44 -10.88
C VAL A 112 4.05 17.63 -11.42
N TYR A 113 4.59 16.73 -10.59
CA TYR A 113 5.61 15.77 -11.01
C TYR A 113 5.50 14.43 -10.27
N PRO A 114 5.51 13.29 -10.99
CA PRO A 114 5.45 13.16 -12.45
C PRO A 114 4.06 13.53 -12.99
N LYS A 115 3.96 13.87 -14.29
CA LYS A 115 2.67 14.19 -14.95
C LYS A 115 1.58 13.13 -14.75
N SER A 116 1.96 11.85 -14.65
CA SER A 116 1.05 10.73 -14.38
C SER A 116 0.35 10.80 -13.02
N SER A 117 0.86 11.61 -12.09
CA SER A 117 0.31 11.80 -10.74
C SER A 117 -0.59 13.03 -10.64
N ALA A 118 -0.87 13.75 -11.74
CA ALA A 118 -1.73 14.94 -11.75
C ALA A 118 -3.08 14.70 -11.06
N ARG A 119 -3.78 13.64 -11.47
CA ARG A 119 -5.06 13.24 -10.87
C ARG A 119 -4.92 12.95 -9.38
N LEU A 120 -3.93 12.15 -8.98
CA LEU A 120 -3.70 11.83 -7.56
C LEU A 120 -3.50 13.09 -6.71
N LEU A 121 -2.68 14.04 -7.18
CA LEU A 121 -2.40 15.26 -6.41
C LEU A 121 -3.65 16.13 -6.26
N ARG A 122 -4.48 16.24 -7.30
CA ARG A 122 -5.77 16.93 -7.21
C ARG A 122 -6.71 16.22 -6.24
N ASP A 123 -6.90 14.92 -6.42
CA ASP A 123 -7.79 14.10 -5.58
C ASP A 123 -7.31 14.13 -4.11
N THR A 124 -6.00 14.26 -3.86
CA THR A 124 -5.41 14.44 -2.52
C THR A 124 -5.89 15.74 -1.86
N ILE A 125 -5.92 16.84 -2.60
CA ILE A 125 -6.34 18.15 -2.07
C ILE A 125 -7.86 18.17 -1.88
N GLU A 126 -8.62 17.65 -2.84
CA GLU A 126 -10.07 17.55 -2.77
C GLU A 126 -10.54 16.65 -1.61
N GLY A 127 -9.76 15.61 -1.29
CA GLY A 127 -9.98 14.70 -0.16
C GLY A 127 -9.53 15.22 1.21
N ALA A 128 -9.33 16.53 1.37
CA ALA A 128 -8.83 17.16 2.60
C ALA A 128 -7.47 16.61 3.08
N GLY A 129 -6.62 16.22 2.13
CA GLY A 129 -5.22 15.90 2.33
C GLY A 129 -4.30 17.08 2.04
N ALA A 130 -3.00 16.81 1.91
CA ALA A 130 -1.99 17.86 1.68
C ALA A 130 -0.91 17.45 0.68
N VAL A 131 -0.43 18.42 -0.10
CA VAL A 131 0.78 18.31 -0.91
C VAL A 131 1.87 19.19 -0.28
N VAL A 132 2.98 18.57 0.12
CA VAL A 132 4.06 19.21 0.90
C VAL A 132 5.34 19.29 0.07
N SER A 133 6.02 20.42 0.16
CA SER A 133 7.34 20.61 -0.42
C SER A 133 8.30 21.33 0.53
N LEU A 134 9.59 21.05 0.35
CA LEU A 134 10.71 21.76 0.99
C LEU A 134 11.22 22.91 0.12
N ASP A 135 10.71 23.05 -1.11
CA ASP A 135 11.17 24.03 -2.08
C ASP A 135 10.05 25.06 -2.37
N PRO A 136 10.39 26.31 -2.70
CA PRO A 136 9.41 27.35 -3.00
C PRO A 136 8.45 27.01 -4.13
N TRP A 137 7.30 27.71 -4.16
CA TRP A 137 6.33 27.68 -5.25
C TRP A 137 7.01 27.81 -6.63
N GLY A 138 6.60 26.98 -7.59
CA GLY A 138 7.12 26.94 -8.95
C GLY A 138 8.48 26.25 -9.10
N THR A 139 9.11 25.73 -8.03
CA THR A 139 10.43 25.09 -8.15
C THR A 139 10.36 23.80 -8.98
N PRO A 140 11.12 23.66 -10.08
CA PRO A 140 11.09 22.46 -10.92
C PRO A 140 11.74 21.25 -10.22
N PRO A 141 11.41 20.01 -10.63
CA PRO A 141 11.97 18.79 -10.03
C PRO A 141 13.47 18.68 -10.27
N ARG A 142 14.23 18.38 -9.21
CA ARG A 142 15.70 18.20 -9.25
C ARG A 142 16.11 16.88 -8.61
N ARG A 143 17.06 16.16 -9.22
CA ARG A 143 17.48 14.83 -8.74
C ARG A 143 17.93 14.82 -7.27
N TYR A 144 18.62 15.86 -6.82
CA TYR A 144 19.10 15.96 -5.43
C TYR A 144 18.01 16.31 -4.41
N ALA A 145 16.81 16.71 -4.85
CA ALA A 145 15.71 17.03 -3.95
C ALA A 145 15.03 15.76 -3.39
N PHE A 146 15.06 14.64 -4.14
CA PHE A 146 14.38 13.41 -3.73
C PHE A 146 14.91 12.81 -2.41
N PRO A 147 16.24 12.70 -2.16
CA PRO A 147 16.73 12.22 -0.88
C PRO A 147 16.32 13.11 0.31
N ARG A 148 16.34 14.44 0.13
CA ARG A 148 15.88 15.38 1.16
C ARG A 148 14.40 15.20 1.46
N ARG A 149 13.59 15.06 0.41
CA ARG A 149 12.16 14.78 0.52
C ARG A 149 11.87 13.45 1.23
N ASN A 150 12.66 12.40 0.96
CA ASN A 150 12.47 11.09 1.58
C ASN A 150 12.64 11.12 3.10
N ARG A 151 13.57 11.93 3.60
CA ARG A 151 13.69 12.17 5.05
C ARG A 151 12.43 12.81 5.64
N VAL A 152 11.77 13.71 4.93
CA VAL A 152 10.50 14.31 5.38
C VAL A 152 9.35 13.30 5.38
N ILE A 153 9.27 12.41 4.37
CA ILE A 153 8.31 11.30 4.39
C ILE A 153 8.49 10.45 5.66
N ALA A 154 9.71 10.00 5.93
CA ALA A 154 10.01 9.21 7.12
C ALA A 154 9.74 9.99 8.43
N ALA A 155 10.04 11.28 8.46
CA ALA A 155 9.87 12.11 9.64
C ALA A 155 8.40 12.40 9.99
N LEU A 156 7.53 12.57 8.98
CA LEU A 156 6.08 12.74 9.16
C LEU A 156 5.43 11.48 9.73
N SER A 157 5.96 10.31 9.39
CA SER A 157 5.35 9.03 9.75
C SER A 157 5.93 8.42 11.02
N ARG A 158 5.13 7.64 11.74
CA ARG A 158 5.61 6.83 12.89
C ARG A 158 6.12 5.46 12.44
N ALA A 159 5.62 4.98 11.30
CA ALA A 159 6.07 3.77 10.65
C ALA A 159 6.15 3.97 9.13
N VAL A 160 6.97 3.14 8.48
CA VAL A 160 7.12 3.10 7.03
C VAL A 160 6.88 1.68 6.55
N PHE A 161 5.89 1.50 5.68
CA PHE A 161 5.59 0.25 5.01
C PHE A 161 6.24 0.19 3.62
N VAL A 162 7.07 -0.83 3.40
CA VAL A 162 7.74 -1.11 2.14
C VAL A 162 6.98 -2.21 1.40
N SER A 163 6.25 -1.83 0.34
CA SER A 163 5.40 -2.78 -0.41
C SER A 163 6.22 -3.72 -1.30
N GLU A 164 7.15 -3.16 -2.06
CA GLU A 164 8.06 -3.92 -2.93
C GLU A 164 9.28 -3.04 -3.23
N ALA A 165 10.49 -3.59 -3.14
CA ALA A 165 11.71 -2.87 -3.42
C ALA A 165 12.79 -3.80 -3.96
N GLY A 166 13.32 -3.49 -5.15
CA GLY A 166 14.51 -4.17 -5.66
C GLY A 166 15.78 -3.74 -4.90
N MET A 167 16.93 -4.28 -5.31
CA MET A 167 18.22 -3.91 -4.75
C MET A 167 19.28 -3.75 -5.87
N PRO A 168 19.96 -2.59 -5.98
CA PRO A 168 19.74 -1.35 -5.22
C PRO A 168 18.43 -0.64 -5.62
N SER A 169 17.79 0.09 -4.69
CA SER A 169 16.57 0.86 -4.97
C SER A 169 16.57 2.21 -4.24
N GLY A 170 16.00 3.24 -4.87
CA GLY A 170 15.79 4.54 -4.24
C GLY A 170 14.86 4.50 -3.02
N THR A 171 14.06 3.43 -2.87
CA THR A 171 13.24 3.14 -1.70
C THR A 171 14.08 3.02 -0.42
N PHE A 172 15.32 2.54 -0.53
CA PHE A 172 16.23 2.36 0.62
C PHE A 172 16.52 3.67 1.34
N SER A 173 16.67 4.77 0.61
CA SER A 173 16.96 6.07 1.26
C SER A 173 15.86 6.52 2.23
N THR A 174 14.60 6.16 2.00
CA THR A 174 13.51 6.44 2.95
C THR A 174 13.53 5.43 4.10
N ALA A 175 13.81 4.15 3.82
CA ALA A 175 13.89 3.12 4.85
C ALA A 175 15.06 3.37 5.84
N GLU A 176 16.22 3.76 5.33
CA GLU A 176 17.37 4.17 6.12
C GLU A 176 17.04 5.39 6.98
N ALA A 177 16.42 6.42 6.38
CA ALA A 177 15.97 7.60 7.13
C ALA A 177 14.97 7.24 8.24
N ALA A 178 14.08 6.28 7.99
CA ALA A 178 13.14 5.79 8.99
C ALA A 178 13.86 5.11 10.15
N SER A 179 14.82 4.22 9.87
CA SER A 179 15.65 3.58 10.91
C SER A 179 16.45 4.59 11.72
N GLU A 180 17.08 5.57 11.08
CA GLU A 180 17.83 6.64 11.76
C GLU A 180 16.95 7.46 12.72
N LEU A 181 15.66 7.64 12.38
CA LEU A 181 14.69 8.38 13.17
C LEU A 181 13.95 7.51 14.20
N GLY A 182 14.33 6.24 14.33
CA GLY A 182 13.66 5.27 15.22
C GLY A 182 12.20 5.03 14.84
N ARG A 183 11.86 5.13 13.54
CA ARG A 183 10.55 4.77 13.02
C ARG A 183 10.50 3.27 12.76
N GLU A 184 9.33 2.70 12.98
CA GLU A 184 9.11 1.28 12.71
C GLU A 184 9.15 1.02 11.20
N LEU A 185 9.98 0.06 10.79
CA LEU A 185 10.00 -0.43 9.42
C LEU A 185 9.12 -1.66 9.32
N LEU A 186 8.16 -1.63 8.40
CA LEU A 186 7.30 -2.73 8.03
C LEU A 186 7.59 -3.09 6.57
N ALA A 187 7.58 -4.37 6.20
CA ALA A 187 7.81 -4.77 4.82
C ALA A 187 6.98 -6.00 4.45
N ALA A 188 6.44 -5.98 3.23
CA ALA A 188 5.81 -7.16 2.65
C ALA A 188 6.88 -8.15 2.16
N PRO A 189 6.80 -9.44 2.54
CA PRO A 189 7.72 -10.46 2.06
C PRO A 189 7.38 -10.86 0.63
N GLY A 190 8.35 -10.90 -0.27
CA GLY A 190 8.16 -11.39 -1.63
C GLY A 190 8.94 -12.67 -1.92
N SER A 191 8.72 -13.25 -3.10
CA SER A 191 9.47 -14.42 -3.54
C SER A 191 10.98 -14.16 -3.52
N ILE A 192 11.75 -15.08 -2.91
CA ILE A 192 13.23 -14.99 -2.88
C ILE A 192 13.86 -15.05 -4.27
N PHE A 193 13.12 -15.54 -5.27
CA PHE A 193 13.54 -15.58 -6.67
C PHE A 193 13.15 -14.31 -7.46
N SER A 194 12.35 -13.42 -6.87
CA SER A 194 11.89 -12.18 -7.50
C SER A 194 12.90 -11.05 -7.27
N PRO A 195 13.60 -10.54 -8.32
CA PRO A 195 14.52 -9.42 -8.17
C PRO A 195 13.86 -8.15 -7.59
N PRO A 196 12.62 -7.79 -7.95
CA PRO A 196 11.87 -6.69 -7.31
C PRO A 196 11.59 -6.87 -5.82
N SER A 197 11.67 -8.09 -5.27
CA SER A 197 11.39 -8.35 -3.85
C SER A 197 12.66 -8.42 -2.98
N ARG A 198 13.85 -8.50 -3.60
CA ARG A 198 15.13 -8.68 -2.90
C ARG A 198 15.39 -7.64 -1.82
N GLY A 199 15.05 -6.38 -2.09
CA GLY A 199 15.26 -5.28 -1.16
C GLY A 199 14.31 -5.32 0.03
N ALA A 200 13.02 -5.61 -0.19
CA ALA A 200 12.06 -5.78 0.90
C ALA A 200 12.44 -6.96 1.81
N ASN A 201 12.81 -8.10 1.22
CA ASN A 201 13.27 -9.27 1.98
C ASN A 201 14.57 -8.97 2.75
N TYR A 202 15.49 -8.21 2.17
CA TYR A 202 16.69 -7.77 2.87
C TYR A 202 16.37 -6.89 4.08
N LEU A 203 15.44 -5.94 3.95
CA LEU A 203 15.01 -5.11 5.08
C LEU A 203 14.42 -5.95 6.21
N ILE A 204 13.65 -6.99 5.87
CA ILE A 204 13.13 -7.97 6.85
C ILE A 204 14.29 -8.68 7.56
N CYS A 205 15.29 -9.17 6.81
CA CYS A 205 16.50 -9.76 7.39
C CYS A 205 17.26 -8.79 8.31
N CYS A 206 17.20 -7.49 8.04
CA CYS A 206 17.82 -6.45 8.86
C CYS A 206 16.94 -6.00 10.06
N GLY A 207 15.79 -6.63 10.29
CA GLY A 207 14.94 -6.37 11.46
C GLY A 207 13.68 -5.56 11.18
N ALA A 208 13.34 -5.26 9.92
CA ALA A 208 12.01 -4.75 9.61
C ALA A 208 10.95 -5.81 9.96
N CYS A 209 9.80 -5.36 10.49
CA CYS A 209 8.67 -6.23 10.81
C CYS A 209 8.11 -6.81 9.51
N CYS A 210 8.10 -8.14 9.41
CA CYS A 210 7.50 -8.85 8.29
C CYS A 210 5.97 -8.79 8.37
N ILE A 211 5.34 -8.22 7.35
CA ILE A 211 3.88 -8.16 7.22
C ILE A 211 3.45 -9.22 6.21
N ALA A 212 3.09 -10.40 6.73
CA ALA A 212 2.77 -11.56 5.91
C ALA A 212 1.38 -11.47 5.24
N ASP A 213 0.45 -10.76 5.87
CA ASP A 213 -0.94 -10.62 5.45
C ASP A 213 -1.56 -9.31 5.99
N GLU A 214 -2.86 -9.12 5.70
CA GLU A 214 -3.62 -7.94 6.12
C GLU A 214 -3.75 -7.83 7.64
N GLU A 215 -3.82 -8.96 8.34
CA GLU A 215 -4.05 -9.03 9.78
C GLU A 215 -2.78 -8.73 10.56
N ALA A 216 -1.63 -9.20 10.08
CA ALA A 216 -0.32 -8.79 10.55
C ALA A 216 -0.14 -7.27 10.44
N LEU A 217 -0.63 -6.67 9.35
CA LEU A 217 -0.60 -5.22 9.20
C LEU A 217 -1.52 -4.53 10.21
N GLU A 218 -2.76 -5.00 10.36
CA GLU A 218 -3.73 -4.46 11.31
C GLU A 218 -3.19 -4.49 12.74
N MET A 219 -2.63 -5.63 13.17
CA MET A 219 -1.99 -5.76 14.48
C MET A 219 -0.80 -4.81 14.64
N ALA A 220 0.03 -4.66 13.60
CA ALA A 220 1.14 -3.72 13.62
C ALA A 220 0.66 -2.27 13.76
N LEU A 221 -0.37 -1.86 13.01
CA LEU A 221 -0.93 -0.52 13.11
C LEU A 221 -1.57 -0.27 14.48
N SER A 222 -2.29 -1.25 15.03
CA SER A 222 -2.84 -1.16 16.39
C SER A 222 -1.74 -0.94 17.44
N ARG A 223 -0.66 -1.71 17.37
CA ARG A 223 0.51 -1.57 18.26
C ARG A 223 1.21 -0.20 18.11
N ILE A 224 1.42 0.25 16.88
CA ILE A 224 2.20 1.46 16.59
C ILE A 224 1.39 2.73 16.88
N PHE A 225 0.14 2.77 16.43
CA PHE A 225 -0.68 3.99 16.46
C PHE A 225 -1.70 4.01 17.59
N GLY A 226 -2.00 2.87 18.24
CA GLY A 226 -3.04 2.78 19.27
C GLY A 226 -4.45 2.89 18.70
N VAL A 227 -4.64 2.45 17.45
CA VAL A 227 -5.90 2.56 16.70
C VAL A 227 -6.55 1.19 16.52
N LEU A 228 -7.87 1.19 16.38
CA LEU A 228 -8.62 0.02 15.95
C LEU A 228 -9.14 0.28 14.54
N ARG A 229 -9.02 -0.73 13.68
CA ARG A 229 -9.58 -0.69 12.34
C ARG A 229 -11.10 -0.64 12.43
N ARG A 230 -11.72 0.32 11.75
CA ARG A 230 -13.17 0.36 11.60
C ARG A 230 -13.58 -0.75 10.65
N GLY A 231 -14.20 -1.80 11.18
CA GLY A 231 -14.73 -2.88 10.36
C GLY A 231 -15.92 -2.38 9.55
N GLU A 232 -15.70 -1.93 8.31
CA GLU A 232 -16.76 -2.01 7.31
C GLU A 232 -16.91 -3.49 6.90
N GLN A 233 -18.09 -4.05 7.15
CA GLN A 233 -18.52 -5.31 6.54
C GLN A 233 -18.61 -5.11 5.03
N ARG A 234 -17.51 -5.29 4.31
CA ARG A 234 -17.52 -5.24 2.85
C ARG A 234 -16.86 -6.45 2.22
N ALA A 235 -17.59 -7.57 2.29
CA ALA A 235 -17.75 -8.50 1.18
C ALA A 235 -19.05 -9.29 1.39
N PRO A 236 -19.88 -9.51 0.36
CA PRO A 236 -20.81 -10.62 0.39
C PRO A 236 -19.95 -11.90 0.42
N GLU A 237 -20.18 -12.77 1.39
CA GLU A 237 -19.74 -14.16 1.27
C GLU A 237 -20.33 -14.69 -0.03
N ARG A 238 -19.48 -14.96 -1.02
CA ARG A 238 -19.89 -15.72 -2.21
C ARG A 238 -19.62 -17.19 -1.91
N PRO A 239 -20.63 -18.08 -2.01
CA PRO A 239 -20.40 -19.52 -2.03
C PRO A 239 -19.42 -19.83 -3.16
N CYS A 240 -18.31 -20.49 -2.85
CA CYS A 240 -17.45 -21.08 -3.87
C CYS A 240 -17.96 -22.49 -4.13
N ASP A 241 -18.90 -22.62 -5.08
CA ASP A 241 -19.57 -23.89 -5.38
C ASP A 241 -18.79 -24.81 -6.34
N ASP A 242 -17.48 -24.58 -6.58
CA ASP A 242 -16.66 -25.45 -7.43
C ASP A 242 -15.25 -25.70 -6.85
N ALA A 243 -14.96 -26.96 -6.50
CA ALA A 243 -13.69 -27.40 -5.93
C ALA A 243 -12.50 -27.18 -6.87
N VAL A 244 -12.74 -27.23 -8.20
CA VAL A 244 -11.70 -26.96 -9.21
C VAL A 244 -11.34 -25.48 -9.23
N GLN A 245 -12.34 -24.62 -9.09
CA GLN A 245 -12.14 -23.18 -9.01
C GLN A 245 -11.38 -22.77 -7.76
N ASP A 246 -11.74 -23.29 -6.59
CA ASP A 246 -10.99 -22.96 -5.37
C ASP A 246 -9.53 -23.41 -5.46
N ARG A 247 -9.26 -24.61 -6.01
CA ARG A 247 -7.90 -25.11 -6.23
C ARG A 247 -7.12 -24.23 -7.21
N ALA A 248 -7.72 -23.85 -8.32
CA ALA A 248 -7.10 -22.96 -9.32
C ALA A 248 -6.77 -21.59 -8.72
N MET A 249 -7.72 -21.01 -7.99
CA MET A 249 -7.50 -19.71 -7.37
C MET A 249 -6.44 -19.77 -6.29
N ARG A 250 -6.40 -20.82 -5.45
CA ARG A 250 -5.31 -21.01 -4.46
C ARG A 250 -3.94 -21.09 -5.13
N ALA A 251 -3.83 -21.83 -6.24
CA ALA A 251 -2.57 -21.96 -6.98
C ALA A 251 -2.13 -20.63 -7.58
N LEU A 252 -3.04 -19.90 -8.22
CA LEU A 252 -2.77 -18.59 -8.83
C LEU A 252 -2.47 -17.51 -7.78
N VAL A 253 -3.10 -17.57 -6.60
CA VAL A 253 -2.77 -16.71 -5.45
C VAL A 253 -1.36 -16.98 -4.96
N ALA A 254 -0.95 -18.24 -4.88
CA ALA A 254 0.39 -18.61 -4.42
C ALA A 254 1.50 -18.21 -5.40
N SER A 255 1.25 -18.34 -6.71
CA SER A 255 2.19 -17.93 -7.75
C SER A 255 1.47 -17.71 -9.08
N PRO A 256 1.82 -16.69 -9.87
CA PRO A 256 1.39 -16.62 -11.27
C PRO A 256 1.91 -17.83 -12.05
N LEU A 257 1.01 -18.50 -12.77
CA LEU A 257 1.28 -19.75 -13.50
C LEU A 257 0.96 -19.60 -14.99
N ARG A 258 1.72 -20.27 -15.85
CA ARG A 258 1.35 -20.47 -17.25
C ARG A 258 0.18 -21.43 -17.37
N LEU A 259 -0.46 -21.44 -18.54
CA LEU A 259 -1.60 -22.30 -18.81
C LEU A 259 -1.25 -23.79 -18.62
N GLU A 260 -0.08 -24.21 -19.08
CA GLU A 260 0.38 -25.60 -19.00
C GLU A 260 0.65 -26.02 -17.55
N GLU A 261 1.20 -25.11 -16.74
CA GLU A 261 1.48 -25.35 -15.33
C GLU A 261 0.18 -25.43 -14.52
N LEU A 262 -0.79 -24.57 -14.82
CA LEU A 262 -2.11 -24.58 -14.21
C LEU A 262 -2.90 -25.84 -14.61
N ALA A 263 -2.84 -26.24 -15.89
CA ALA A 263 -3.48 -27.46 -16.38
C ALA A 263 -2.94 -28.72 -15.67
N ALA A 264 -1.61 -28.81 -15.52
CA ALA A 264 -0.96 -29.89 -14.79
C ALA A 264 -1.38 -29.95 -13.31
N LEU A 265 -1.49 -28.79 -12.65
CA LEU A 265 -1.87 -28.70 -11.24
C LEU A 265 -3.36 -29.02 -11.00
N LEU A 266 -4.22 -28.71 -11.97
CA LEU A 266 -5.65 -29.00 -11.92
C LEU A 266 -6.01 -30.39 -12.45
N GLU A 267 -5.04 -31.17 -12.93
CA GLU A 267 -5.25 -32.46 -13.60
C GLU A 267 -6.23 -32.34 -14.78
N LEU A 268 -6.17 -31.22 -15.49
CA LEU A 268 -6.99 -30.92 -16.67
C LEU A 268 -6.16 -31.02 -17.95
N ASP A 269 -6.80 -31.38 -19.05
CA ASP A 269 -6.21 -31.17 -20.37
C ASP A 269 -6.15 -29.67 -20.70
N VAL A 270 -5.25 -29.31 -21.61
CA VAL A 270 -4.99 -27.90 -21.98
C VAL A 270 -6.24 -27.20 -22.52
N LEU A 271 -7.12 -27.91 -23.25
CA LEU A 271 -8.33 -27.31 -23.81
C LEU A 271 -9.36 -27.01 -22.72
N SER A 272 -9.57 -27.96 -21.80
CA SER A 272 -10.43 -27.77 -20.62
C SER A 272 -9.91 -26.64 -19.72
N CYS A 273 -8.59 -26.59 -19.48
CA CYS A 273 -7.97 -25.53 -18.71
C CYS A 273 -8.11 -24.16 -19.41
N THR A 274 -8.01 -24.10 -20.74
CA THR A 274 -8.21 -22.86 -21.51
C THR A 274 -9.62 -22.31 -21.35
N ARG A 275 -10.63 -23.18 -21.47
CA ARG A 275 -12.04 -22.80 -21.28
C ARG A 275 -12.29 -22.32 -19.86
N PHE A 276 -11.76 -23.06 -18.89
CA PHE A 276 -11.89 -22.75 -17.48
C PHE A 276 -11.27 -21.38 -17.13
N VAL A 277 -10.03 -21.11 -17.54
CA VAL A 277 -9.37 -19.82 -17.32
C VAL A 277 -10.10 -18.69 -18.04
N SER A 278 -10.59 -18.92 -19.26
CA SER A 278 -11.41 -17.93 -19.99
C SER A 278 -12.65 -17.53 -19.20
N THR A 279 -13.35 -18.48 -18.57
CA THR A 279 -14.48 -18.19 -17.68
C THR A 279 -14.06 -17.33 -16.49
N LEU A 280 -12.96 -17.69 -15.82
CA LEU A 280 -12.43 -16.89 -14.70
C LEU A 280 -12.02 -15.48 -15.12
N GLN A 281 -11.55 -15.29 -16.35
CA GLN A 281 -11.24 -13.95 -16.90
C GLN A 281 -12.52 -13.14 -17.16
N ILE A 282 -13.56 -13.78 -17.72
CA ILE A 282 -14.87 -13.15 -17.94
C ILE A 282 -15.50 -12.73 -16.61
N ASP A 283 -15.38 -13.56 -15.58
CA ASP A 283 -15.85 -13.28 -14.22
C ASP A 283 -14.98 -12.26 -13.48
N GLY A 284 -13.89 -11.81 -14.10
CA GLY A 284 -12.95 -10.83 -13.53
C GLY A 284 -12.14 -11.36 -12.34
N LEU A 285 -11.99 -12.68 -12.22
CA LEU A 285 -11.25 -13.35 -11.14
C LEU A 285 -9.77 -13.50 -11.45
N VAL A 286 -9.42 -13.68 -12.72
CA VAL A 286 -8.04 -13.90 -13.20
C VAL A 286 -7.73 -12.91 -14.33
N GLU A 287 -6.49 -12.43 -14.39
CA GLU A 287 -5.95 -11.65 -15.51
C GLU A 287 -4.71 -12.32 -16.10
N GLN A 288 -4.43 -12.02 -17.38
CA GLN A 288 -3.21 -12.45 -18.04
C GLN A 288 -2.15 -11.37 -17.95
N LEU A 289 -1.00 -11.71 -17.38
CA LEU A 289 0.17 -10.85 -17.29
C LEU A 289 0.87 -10.73 -18.65
N PHE A 290 1.71 -9.70 -18.79
CA PHE A 290 2.44 -9.41 -20.04
C PHE A 290 3.38 -10.54 -20.50
N ASP A 291 3.76 -11.43 -19.59
CA ASP A 291 4.66 -12.57 -19.83
C ASP A 291 3.90 -13.88 -20.12
N GLY A 292 2.58 -13.81 -20.28
CA GLY A 292 1.70 -14.93 -20.61
C GLY A 292 1.24 -15.77 -19.41
N ARG A 293 1.66 -15.44 -18.19
CA ARG A 293 1.17 -16.08 -16.97
C ARG A 293 -0.19 -15.52 -16.55
N TYR A 294 -0.96 -16.33 -15.86
CA TYR A 294 -2.22 -15.94 -15.24
C TYR A 294 -1.99 -15.65 -13.76
N ALA A 295 -2.66 -14.62 -13.25
CA ALA A 295 -2.67 -14.26 -11.84
C ALA A 295 -4.08 -13.80 -11.44
N PRO A 296 -4.46 -13.88 -10.14
CA PRO A 296 -5.72 -13.34 -9.70
C PRO A 296 -5.77 -11.83 -9.91
N THR A 297 -6.94 -11.29 -10.23
CA THR A 297 -7.11 -9.85 -10.38
C THR A 297 -6.96 -9.14 -9.04
N LYS A 298 -6.65 -7.83 -9.08
CA LYS A 298 -6.69 -6.94 -7.91
C LYS A 298 -8.00 -7.09 -7.12
N ASN A 299 -9.14 -7.17 -7.81
CA ASN A 299 -10.45 -7.26 -7.19
C ASN A 299 -10.62 -8.57 -6.40
N TYR A 300 -10.13 -9.68 -6.95
CA TYR A 300 -10.18 -10.97 -6.27
C TYR A 300 -9.35 -10.98 -4.98
N LEU A 301 -8.12 -10.46 -5.05
CA LEU A 301 -7.21 -10.41 -3.89
C LEU A 301 -7.75 -9.53 -2.76
N GLY A 302 -8.49 -8.47 -3.10
CA GLY A 302 -9.09 -7.57 -2.11
C GLY A 302 -10.27 -8.16 -1.32
N ALA A 303 -10.84 -9.29 -1.73
CA ALA A 303 -12.08 -9.83 -1.15
C ALA A 303 -11.86 -10.93 -0.10
N ARG A 304 -10.64 -11.45 0.10
CA ARG A 304 -10.38 -12.72 0.84
C ARG A 304 -9.80 -12.59 2.26
N THR A 305 -9.72 -11.39 2.83
CA THR A 305 -9.00 -11.16 4.09
C THR A 305 -9.92 -11.24 5.32
N ARG A 306 -10.17 -12.46 5.82
CA ARG A 306 -10.54 -12.74 7.22
C ARG A 306 -9.98 -14.08 7.70
N PHE A 307 -9.43 -14.09 8.92
CA PHE A 307 -8.84 -15.22 9.62
C PHE A 307 -9.78 -16.42 9.66
N GLY A 308 -9.15 -17.59 9.54
CA GLY A 308 -9.76 -18.88 9.74
C GLY A 308 -10.39 -19.01 11.13
N HIS A 309 -11.65 -19.41 11.14
CA HIS A 309 -12.12 -20.32 12.16
C HIS A 309 -11.35 -21.63 11.98
N ASN A 310 -10.48 -21.97 12.93
CA ASN A 310 -10.21 -23.38 13.17
C ASN A 310 -11.57 -24.04 13.48
N GLY A 311 -11.92 -25.02 12.66
CA GLY A 311 -13.20 -25.71 12.73
C GLY A 311 -13.46 -26.30 14.12
N GLY A 312 -14.67 -26.07 14.59
CA GLY A 312 -15.31 -26.84 15.65
C GLY A 312 -16.67 -27.27 15.15
N ASP A 313 -16.67 -28.22 14.21
CA ASP A 313 -17.84 -29.07 13.96
C ASP A 313 -18.05 -29.88 15.25
N SER A 314 -18.84 -29.32 16.16
CA SER A 314 -19.40 -30.01 17.32
C SER A 314 -20.87 -30.27 17.03
N SER A 315 -21.11 -31.01 15.94
CA SER A 315 -22.32 -31.78 15.78
C SER A 315 -22.34 -32.88 16.85
N ASP A 316 -23.17 -32.66 17.86
CA ASP A 316 -24.19 -33.61 18.26
C ASP A 316 -23.74 -35.07 18.46
N LYS A 317 -23.20 -35.37 19.65
CA LYS A 317 -23.40 -36.67 20.33
C LYS A 317 -23.40 -36.46 21.84
N GLY A 318 -24.59 -36.45 22.44
CA GLY A 318 -24.68 -36.48 23.91
C GLY A 318 -26.04 -36.27 24.55
N ALA A 319 -27.15 -36.67 23.93
CA ALA A 319 -28.42 -36.85 24.65
C ALA A 319 -28.80 -38.33 24.64
N ALA A 320 -28.56 -39.03 25.76
CA ALA A 320 -29.50 -39.94 26.42
C ALA A 320 -28.79 -40.87 27.43
N GLN A 321 -29.47 -41.07 28.57
CA GLN A 321 -29.36 -42.18 29.56
C GLN A 321 -28.39 -42.02 30.74
N HIS A 322 -28.91 -41.54 31.87
CA HIS A 322 -29.36 -42.40 32.99
C HIS A 322 -29.96 -41.54 34.12
N ASP A 323 -31.28 -41.59 34.32
CA ASP A 323 -31.95 -42.11 35.53
C ASP A 323 -31.02 -42.71 36.60
N SER A 324 -30.88 -42.00 37.72
CA SER A 324 -31.10 -42.46 39.11
C SER A 324 -30.88 -41.32 40.11
#